data_AF-A0A7C7PQE5-F1
#
_entry.id   AF-A0A7C7PQE5-F1
#
_cell.length_a   1.000
_cell.length_b   1.000
_cell.length_c   1.000
_cell.angle_alpha   90.00
_cell.angle_beta   90.00
_cell.angle_gamma   90.00
#
_symmetry.space_group_name_H-M   'P 1'
#
loop_
_entity.id
_entity.type
_entity.pdbx_description
1 polymer ?
#
loop_
_entity_poly.entity_id
_entity_poly.type
_entity_poly.pdbx_seq_one_letter_code
_entity_poly.pdbx_strand_id
1 'polypeptide(L)'
;RGRERLPMGISTEDINRIAAYAAKEEFLHELERAEKERGFLEYRELEGEIVSGIVRRIYDSGDLLVDLGKVDAMLPRREQIYGETYRVGDKVKALLLEVKKIRGEPRLILSRTHPLFLKRLLEVDIPEVAEKEIEIKAVARIPGERAKVAVYGRDLKMDPVGIIVGLRGMRIQPISEELGGEKIDVLRWTEDEEEFIRRALSPAQPTAVRLIPEEERAEVAVPRDQLSLAIGKRGTNVKLAHKLTGWHIDVMSEEDFEKLSELRGSDK
;
A
#
# COMPACT_ATOMS: atom_id res chain seq x y z
N ARG A 1 22.80 27.81 -71.80
CA ARG A 1 23.79 26.93 -71.15
C ARG A 1 23.75 27.23 -69.65
N GLY A 2 23.32 26.26 -68.85
CA GLY A 2 23.28 26.37 -67.39
C GLY A 2 22.65 25.09 -66.86
N ARG A 3 23.43 23.99 -66.84
CA ARG A 3 23.00 22.75 -66.20
C ARG A 3 22.93 23.04 -64.70
N GLU A 4 21.72 23.05 -64.14
CA GLU A 4 21.55 22.93 -62.69
C GLU A 4 22.20 21.62 -62.25
N ARG A 5 23.33 21.76 -61.56
CA ARG A 5 23.92 20.65 -60.83
C ARG A 5 23.10 20.50 -59.56
N LEU A 6 22.21 19.51 -59.52
CA LEU A 6 21.81 18.91 -58.24
C LEU A 6 23.07 18.26 -57.65
N PRO A 7 23.64 18.77 -56.54
CA PRO A 7 24.76 18.12 -55.92
C PRO A 7 24.18 17.09 -54.96
N MET A 8 24.06 15.84 -55.41
CA MET A 8 24.23 14.63 -54.59
C MET A 8 24.03 13.40 -55.46
N GLY A 9 25.05 12.55 -55.55
CA GLY A 9 25.02 11.26 -56.24
C GLY A 9 24.26 10.22 -55.43
N ILE A 10 22.95 10.39 -55.28
CA ILE A 10 22.07 9.42 -54.63
C ILE A 10 21.08 8.94 -55.70
N SER A 11 20.97 7.63 -55.91
CA SER A 11 20.04 7.08 -56.90
C SER A 11 18.59 7.23 -56.42
N THR A 12 17.63 7.29 -57.35
CA THR A 12 16.19 7.33 -57.04
C THR A 12 15.72 6.11 -56.25
N GLU A 13 16.38 4.95 -56.43
CA GLU A 13 16.11 3.73 -55.67
C GLU A 13 16.56 3.86 -54.20
N ASP A 14 17.70 4.50 -53.96
CA ASP A 14 18.17 4.79 -52.61
C ASP A 14 17.27 5.80 -51.90
N ILE A 15 16.75 6.81 -52.62
CA ILE A 15 15.78 7.78 -52.10
C ILE A 15 14.46 7.07 -51.69
N ASN A 16 13.94 6.18 -52.54
CA ASN A 16 12.72 5.42 -52.24
C ASN A 16 12.92 4.46 -51.06
N ARG A 17 14.09 3.83 -50.95
CA ARG A 17 14.43 2.98 -49.81
C ARG A 17 14.48 3.79 -48.51
N ILE A 18 15.17 4.94 -48.51
CA ILE A 18 15.25 5.84 -47.35
C ILE A 18 13.86 6.35 -46.94
N ALA A 19 13.03 6.74 -47.91
CA ALA A 19 11.65 7.18 -47.66
C ALA A 19 10.78 6.06 -47.08
N ALA A 20 10.91 4.83 -47.57
CA ALA A 20 10.19 3.67 -47.04
C ALA A 20 10.62 3.33 -45.60
N TYR A 21 11.92 3.41 -45.29
CA TYR A 21 12.41 3.26 -43.91
C TYR A 21 11.86 4.37 -43.00
N ALA A 22 11.89 5.63 -43.43
CA ALA A 22 11.37 6.75 -42.66
C ALA A 22 9.85 6.61 -42.38
N ALA A 23 9.06 6.25 -43.39
CA ALA A 23 7.62 5.98 -43.23
C ALA A 23 7.35 4.79 -42.29
N LYS A 24 8.19 3.73 -42.33
CA LYS A 24 8.08 2.60 -41.41
C LYS A 24 8.34 3.05 -39.96
N GLU A 25 9.39 3.82 -39.72
CA GLU A 25 9.72 4.34 -38.38
C GLU A 25 8.63 5.27 -37.86
N GLU A 26 8.10 6.17 -38.71
CA GLU A 26 6.99 7.05 -38.34
C GLU A 26 5.72 6.27 -37.99
N PHE A 27 5.36 5.26 -38.80
CA PHE A 27 4.23 4.38 -38.52
C PHE A 27 4.40 3.61 -37.20
N LEU A 28 5.59 3.06 -36.93
CA LEU A 28 5.87 2.36 -35.66
C LEU A 28 5.74 3.31 -34.46
N HIS A 29 6.25 4.54 -34.58
CA HIS A 29 6.11 5.55 -33.54
C HIS A 29 4.65 5.96 -33.29
N GLU A 30 3.85 6.15 -34.34
CA GLU A 30 2.41 6.42 -34.19
C GLU A 30 1.67 5.26 -33.53
N LEU A 31 2.01 4.02 -33.93
CA LEU A 31 1.44 2.82 -33.33
C LEU A 31 1.76 2.73 -31.83
N GLU A 32 3.02 2.89 -31.44
CA GLU A 32 3.44 2.90 -30.03
C GLU A 32 2.72 3.98 -29.23
N ARG A 33 2.55 5.19 -29.80
CA ARG A 33 1.80 6.27 -29.14
C ARG A 33 0.34 5.90 -28.92
N ALA A 34 -0.31 5.32 -29.92
CA ALA A 34 -1.68 4.87 -29.82
C ALA A 34 -1.84 3.77 -28.76
N GLU A 35 -0.90 2.82 -28.71
CA GLU A 35 -0.89 1.76 -27.69
C GLU A 35 -0.72 2.31 -26.27
N LYS A 36 0.20 3.27 -26.08
CA LYS A 36 0.39 3.95 -24.80
C LYS A 36 -0.84 4.74 -24.36
N GLU A 37 -1.48 5.47 -25.27
CA GLU A 37 -2.69 6.23 -24.97
C GLU A 37 -3.84 5.30 -24.58
N ARG A 38 -4.01 4.19 -25.30
CA ARG A 38 -5.00 3.17 -24.94
C ARG A 38 -4.72 2.57 -23.57
N GLY A 39 -3.47 2.19 -23.31
CA GLY A 39 -3.06 1.65 -22.03
C GLY A 39 -3.29 2.65 -20.89
N PHE A 40 -3.01 3.93 -21.10
CA PHE A 40 -3.30 4.98 -20.11
C PHE A 40 -4.79 5.01 -19.72
N LEU A 41 -5.69 5.02 -20.71
CA LEU A 41 -7.13 5.06 -20.45
C LEU A 41 -7.59 3.82 -19.68
N GLU A 42 -7.09 2.64 -20.04
CA GLU A 42 -7.41 1.39 -19.35
C GLU A 42 -6.91 1.39 -17.89
N TYR A 43 -5.65 1.78 -17.66
CA TYR A 43 -5.07 1.78 -16.31
C TYR A 43 -5.60 2.88 -15.42
N ARG A 44 -6.09 4.00 -15.98
CA ARG A 44 -6.73 5.05 -15.20
C ARG A 44 -7.97 4.54 -14.46
N GLU A 45 -8.73 3.63 -15.06
CA GLU A 45 -9.88 2.99 -14.41
C GLU A 45 -9.46 1.95 -13.35
N LEU A 46 -8.18 1.55 -13.33
CA LEU A 46 -7.60 0.61 -12.37
C LEU A 46 -6.79 1.31 -11.26
N GLU A 47 -6.84 2.64 -11.17
CA GLU A 47 -6.18 3.37 -10.09
C GLU A 47 -6.72 2.91 -8.73
N GLY A 48 -5.80 2.57 -7.82
CA GLY A 48 -6.14 1.99 -6.52
C GLY A 48 -6.37 0.48 -6.51
N GLU A 49 -6.16 -0.21 -7.63
CA GLU A 49 -6.19 -1.68 -7.74
C GLU A 49 -4.78 -2.28 -7.79
N ILE A 50 -4.68 -3.61 -7.60
CA ILE A 50 -3.42 -4.34 -7.73
C ILE A 50 -3.15 -4.66 -9.19
N VAL A 51 -1.95 -4.31 -9.65
CA VAL A 51 -1.43 -4.71 -10.95
C VAL A 51 -0.19 -5.60 -10.76
N SER A 52 0.04 -6.47 -11.74
CA SER A 52 1.21 -7.34 -11.79
C SER A 52 2.04 -7.01 -13.03
N GLY A 53 3.36 -7.05 -12.90
CA GLY A 53 4.27 -6.83 -14.01
C GLY A 53 5.63 -7.46 -13.80
N ILE A 54 6.54 -7.22 -14.74
CA ILE A 54 7.91 -7.74 -14.73
C ILE A 54 8.89 -6.58 -14.63
N VAL A 55 9.86 -6.66 -13.72
CA VAL A 55 10.93 -5.66 -13.61
C VAL A 55 11.76 -5.70 -14.89
N ARG A 56 11.66 -4.64 -15.70
CA ARG A 56 12.41 -4.50 -16.95
C ARG A 56 13.76 -3.83 -16.73
N ARG A 57 13.82 -2.88 -15.79
CA ARG A 57 15.04 -2.12 -15.48
C ARG A 57 15.06 -1.68 -14.03
N ILE A 58 16.27 -1.59 -13.48
CA ILE A 58 16.57 -0.96 -12.20
C ILE A 58 17.46 0.24 -12.49
N TYR A 59 17.07 1.43 -12.04
CA TYR A 59 17.86 2.65 -12.18
C TYR A 59 18.87 2.79 -11.04
N ASP A 60 19.89 3.62 -11.22
CA ASP A 60 20.90 3.88 -10.17
C ASP A 60 20.29 4.51 -8.90
N SER A 61 19.15 5.19 -9.04
CA SER A 61 18.35 5.70 -7.91
C SER A 61 17.68 4.59 -7.09
N GLY A 62 17.65 3.35 -7.59
CA GLY A 62 16.90 2.23 -7.03
C GLY A 62 15.43 2.18 -7.47
N ASP A 63 14.99 3.09 -8.33
CA ASP A 63 13.66 3.02 -8.93
C ASP A 63 13.57 1.85 -9.91
N LEU A 64 12.40 1.20 -9.97
CA LEU A 64 12.17 0.09 -10.90
C LEU A 64 11.26 0.53 -12.04
N LEU A 65 11.65 0.20 -13.26
CA LEU A 65 10.75 0.19 -14.41
C LEU A 65 10.10 -1.18 -14.50
N VAL A 66 8.79 -1.23 -14.33
CA VAL A 66 7.98 -2.44 -14.35
C VAL A 66 7.13 -2.46 -15.61
N ASP A 67 7.30 -3.50 -16.41
CA ASP A 67 6.50 -3.78 -17.58
C ASP A 67 5.16 -4.40 -17.18
N LEU A 68 4.06 -3.71 -17.44
CA LEU A 68 2.70 -4.23 -17.23
C LEU A 68 2.12 -4.91 -18.49
N GLY A 69 2.92 -5.06 -19.55
CA GLY A 69 2.57 -5.66 -20.84
C GLY A 69 2.16 -4.65 -21.90
N LYS A 70 1.40 -3.61 -21.54
CA LYS A 70 0.95 -2.55 -22.47
C LYS A 70 1.71 -1.23 -22.27
N VAL A 71 1.96 -0.89 -21.01
CA VAL A 71 2.59 0.37 -20.59
C VAL A 71 3.56 0.07 -19.46
N ASP A 72 4.66 0.81 -19.44
CA ASP A 72 5.63 0.74 -18.34
C ASP A 72 5.15 1.60 -17.18
N ALA A 73 5.28 1.06 -15.98
CA ALA A 73 5.02 1.75 -14.73
C ALA A 73 6.31 1.88 -13.92
N MET A 74 6.39 2.94 -13.13
CA MET A 74 7.51 3.19 -12.23
C MET A 74 7.14 2.70 -10.83
N LEU A 75 8.00 1.93 -10.18
CA LEU A 75 7.94 1.66 -8.74
C LEU A 75 9.09 2.40 -8.04
N PRO A 76 8.85 3.63 -7.54
CA PRO A 76 9.89 4.45 -6.92
C PRO A 76 10.49 3.78 -5.68
N ARG A 77 11.75 4.04 -5.37
CA ARG A 77 12.42 3.44 -4.20
C ARG A 77 11.71 3.70 -2.88
N ARG A 78 11.11 4.89 -2.72
CA ARG A 78 10.32 5.26 -1.53
C ARG A 78 8.98 4.51 -1.39
N GLU A 79 8.49 3.96 -2.50
CA GLU A 79 7.25 3.19 -2.57
C GLU A 79 7.48 1.68 -2.55
N GLN A 80 8.74 1.24 -2.42
CA GLN A 80 9.13 -0.17 -2.22
C GLN A 80 9.18 -0.49 -0.73
N ILE A 81 8.86 -1.74 -0.35
CA ILE A 81 8.99 -2.15 1.04
C ILE A 81 10.48 -2.25 1.39
N TYR A 82 10.84 -1.77 2.57
CA TYR A 82 12.24 -1.80 3.02
C TYR A 82 12.72 -3.24 3.18
N GLY A 83 13.91 -3.55 2.66
CA GLY A 83 14.50 -4.89 2.69
C GLY A 83 14.21 -5.74 1.44
N GLU A 84 13.25 -5.34 0.61
CA GLU A 84 13.02 -6.00 -0.68
C GLU A 84 14.21 -5.80 -1.61
N THR A 85 14.59 -6.88 -2.29
CA THR A 85 15.62 -6.88 -3.32
C THR A 85 15.00 -7.38 -4.62
N TYR A 86 15.20 -6.62 -5.69
CA TYR A 86 14.67 -6.93 -7.01
C TYR A 86 15.79 -7.17 -8.00
N ARG A 87 15.50 -7.99 -9.00
CA ARG A 87 16.33 -8.24 -10.17
C ARG A 87 15.51 -8.01 -11.43
N VAL A 88 16.19 -7.70 -12.53
CA VAL A 88 15.55 -7.65 -13.84
C VAL A 88 14.99 -9.03 -14.17
N GLY A 89 13.74 -9.09 -14.60
CA GLY A 89 12.99 -10.31 -14.85
C GLY A 89 12.09 -10.76 -13.69
N ASP A 90 12.23 -10.18 -12.49
CA ASP A 90 11.38 -10.53 -11.36
C ASP A 90 9.94 -10.08 -11.60
N LYS A 91 8.98 -10.92 -11.17
CA LYS A 91 7.58 -10.54 -11.13
C LYS A 91 7.30 -9.70 -9.89
N VAL A 92 6.55 -8.62 -10.04
CA VAL A 92 6.18 -7.73 -8.95
C VAL A 92 4.68 -7.47 -9.02
N LYS A 93 3.99 -7.67 -7.89
CA LYS A 93 2.65 -7.14 -7.66
C LYS A 93 2.76 -5.79 -6.96
N ALA A 94 1.94 -4.83 -7.30
CA ALA A 94 1.91 -3.55 -6.59
C ALA A 94 0.55 -2.89 -6.73
N LEU A 95 0.23 -1.98 -5.82
CA LEU A 95 -0.89 -1.06 -5.98
C LEU A 95 -0.56 -0.08 -7.11
N LEU A 96 -1.47 0.13 -8.05
CA LEU A 96 -1.41 1.26 -8.96
C LEU A 96 -1.81 2.52 -8.20
N LEU A 97 -0.82 3.27 -7.73
CA LEU A 97 -1.02 4.41 -6.82
C LEU A 97 -1.57 5.63 -7.56
N GLU A 98 -1.06 5.92 -8.75
CA GLU A 98 -1.40 7.12 -9.49
C GLU A 98 -1.21 6.90 -10.99
N VAL A 99 -2.17 7.36 -11.79
CA VAL A 99 -2.09 7.37 -13.25
C VAL A 99 -2.22 8.80 -13.77
N LYS A 100 -1.11 9.39 -14.24
CA LYS A 100 -1.08 10.78 -14.73
C LYS A 100 -0.41 10.92 -16.07
N LYS A 101 -0.63 12.06 -16.74
CA LYS A 101 0.16 12.47 -17.92
C LYS A 101 1.16 13.54 -17.52
N ILE A 102 2.43 13.34 -17.85
CA ILE A 102 3.50 14.34 -17.66
C ILE A 102 4.07 14.68 -19.03
N ARG A 103 3.92 15.95 -19.44
CA ARG A 103 4.33 16.43 -20.77
C ARG A 103 3.70 15.60 -21.91
N GLY A 104 2.45 15.19 -21.74
CA GLY A 104 1.71 14.37 -22.71
C GLY A 104 1.96 12.87 -22.61
N GLU A 105 3.01 12.43 -21.91
CA GLU A 105 3.34 11.01 -21.77
C GLU A 105 2.66 10.38 -20.53
N PRO A 106 2.05 9.20 -20.65
CA PRO A 106 1.44 8.52 -19.52
C PRO A 106 2.50 8.03 -18.55
N ARG A 107 2.25 8.25 -17.27
CA ARG A 107 3.11 7.86 -16.15
C ARG A 107 2.25 7.18 -15.10
N LEU A 108 2.51 5.89 -14.93
CA LEU A 108 1.89 5.05 -13.92
C LEU A 108 2.89 4.92 -12.77
N ILE A 109 2.45 5.24 -11.56
CA ILE A 109 3.24 5.09 -10.34
C ILE A 109 2.66 3.93 -9.54
N LEU A 110 3.53 3.00 -9.17
CA LEU A 110 3.22 1.85 -8.36
C LEU A 110 3.63 2.09 -6.91
N SER A 111 2.96 1.41 -5.97
CA SER A 111 3.34 1.37 -4.57
C SER A 111 3.12 0.01 -3.93
N ARG A 112 4.08 -0.40 -3.12
CA ARG A 112 3.99 -1.56 -2.22
C ARG A 112 3.95 -1.16 -0.75
N THR A 113 4.16 0.12 -0.44
CA THR A 113 4.12 0.67 0.93
C THR A 113 2.75 1.19 1.33
N HIS A 114 1.90 1.58 0.37
CA HIS A 114 0.61 2.16 0.67
C HIS A 114 -0.32 1.17 1.42
N PRO A 115 -1.09 1.60 2.46
CA PRO A 115 -1.99 0.71 3.21
C PRO A 115 -3.06 0.03 2.34
N LEU A 116 -3.52 0.72 1.28
CA LEU A 116 -4.47 0.16 0.33
C LEU A 116 -3.94 -1.11 -0.35
N PHE A 117 -2.61 -1.28 -0.48
CA PHE A 117 -2.04 -2.49 -1.06
C PHE A 117 -2.40 -3.74 -0.23
N LEU A 118 -2.23 -3.67 1.10
CA LEU A 118 -2.64 -4.75 2.02
C LEU A 118 -4.15 -5.00 1.95
N LYS A 119 -4.96 -3.93 1.91
CA LYS A 119 -6.41 -4.06 1.78
C LYS A 119 -6.81 -4.81 0.51
N ARG A 120 -6.22 -4.45 -0.64
CA ARG A 120 -6.49 -5.13 -1.91
C ARG A 120 -5.98 -6.56 -1.94
N LEU A 121 -4.85 -6.86 -1.31
CA LEU A 121 -4.36 -8.24 -1.19
C LEU A 121 -5.36 -9.11 -0.41
N LEU A 122 -5.93 -8.58 0.69
CA LEU A 122 -6.98 -9.26 1.42
C LEU A 122 -8.22 -9.47 0.55
N GLU A 123 -8.66 -8.46 -0.21
CA GLU A 123 -9.79 -8.59 -1.14
C GLU A 123 -9.55 -9.65 -2.23
N VAL A 124 -8.31 -9.77 -2.73
CA VAL A 124 -7.97 -10.76 -3.77
C VAL A 124 -7.94 -12.19 -3.22
N ASP A 125 -7.35 -12.40 -2.03
CA ASP A 125 -7.12 -13.74 -1.48
C ASP A 125 -8.30 -14.26 -0.63
N ILE A 126 -9.20 -13.38 -0.19
CA ILE A 126 -10.27 -13.71 0.77
C ILE A 126 -11.65 -13.38 0.17
N PRO A 127 -12.40 -14.36 -0.36
CA PRO A 127 -13.71 -14.14 -0.99
C PRO A 127 -14.70 -13.41 -0.09
N GLU A 128 -14.72 -13.70 1.20
CA GLU A 128 -15.63 -13.06 2.16
C GLU A 128 -15.39 -11.54 2.28
N VAL A 129 -14.15 -11.09 2.03
CA VAL A 129 -13.80 -9.67 1.96
C VAL A 129 -14.19 -9.09 0.60
N ALA A 130 -13.94 -9.83 -0.50
CA ALA A 130 -14.32 -9.43 -1.87
C ALA A 130 -15.85 -9.23 -2.02
N GLU A 131 -16.63 -10.15 -1.46
CA GLU A 131 -18.10 -10.16 -1.47
C GLU A 131 -18.70 -9.21 -0.42
N LYS A 132 -17.84 -8.52 0.35
CA LYS A 132 -18.21 -7.56 1.39
C LYS A 132 -19.02 -8.15 2.54
N GLU A 133 -18.91 -9.46 2.79
CA GLU A 133 -19.43 -10.10 4.01
C GLU A 133 -18.62 -9.67 5.24
N ILE A 134 -17.30 -9.52 5.04
CA ILE A 134 -16.36 -8.93 5.98
C ILE A 134 -15.88 -7.59 5.43
N GLU A 135 -16.10 -6.53 6.19
CA GLU A 135 -15.68 -5.18 5.84
C GLU A 135 -14.36 -4.83 6.56
N ILE A 136 -13.37 -4.37 5.79
CA ILE A 136 -12.14 -3.79 6.36
C ILE A 136 -12.42 -2.33 6.70
N LYS A 137 -12.56 -2.05 8.01
CA LYS A 137 -12.90 -0.73 8.55
C LYS A 137 -11.69 0.20 8.61
N ALA A 138 -10.52 -0.32 8.96
CA ALA A 138 -9.28 0.47 9.00
C ALA A 138 -8.04 -0.40 8.78
N VAL A 139 -6.99 0.21 8.22
CA VAL A 139 -5.67 -0.41 8.04
C VAL A 139 -4.61 0.57 8.51
N ALA A 140 -3.85 0.18 9.52
CA ALA A 140 -2.66 0.89 9.97
C ALA A 140 -1.43 0.07 9.62
N ARG A 141 -0.44 0.69 8.99
CA ARG A 141 0.71 -0.02 8.44
C ARG A 141 2.03 0.70 8.69
N ILE A 142 3.04 -0.08 9.06
CA ILE A 142 4.46 0.24 8.95
C ILE A 142 5.06 -0.79 7.98
N PRO A 143 5.25 -0.42 6.69
CA PRO A 143 5.57 -1.36 5.63
C PRO A 143 6.80 -2.21 5.92
N GLY A 144 6.68 -3.52 5.76
CA GLY A 144 7.76 -4.48 5.98
C GLY A 144 8.06 -4.80 7.45
N GLU A 145 7.40 -4.13 8.39
CA GLU A 145 7.55 -4.42 9.82
C GLU A 145 6.26 -5.03 10.40
N ARG A 146 5.18 -4.23 10.41
CA ARG A 146 3.93 -4.63 11.06
C ARG A 146 2.73 -3.83 10.54
N ALA A 147 1.58 -4.48 10.46
CA ALA A 147 0.28 -3.85 10.23
C ALA A 147 -0.76 -4.30 11.26
N LYS A 148 -1.78 -3.45 11.43
CA LYS A 148 -3.02 -3.78 12.11
C LYS A 148 -4.18 -3.57 11.15
N VAL A 149 -5.10 -4.52 11.10
CA VAL A 149 -6.29 -4.49 10.25
C VAL A 149 -7.52 -4.65 11.13
N ALA A 150 -8.38 -3.63 11.13
CA ALA A 150 -9.65 -3.66 11.85
C ALA A 150 -10.76 -4.14 10.92
N VAL A 151 -11.45 -5.22 11.30
CA VAL A 151 -12.43 -5.89 10.46
C VAL A 151 -13.78 -6.05 11.15
N TYR A 152 -14.85 -5.92 10.39
CA TYR A 152 -16.22 -6.04 10.85
C TYR A 152 -16.94 -7.09 10.02
N GLY A 153 -17.57 -8.07 10.66
CA GLY A 153 -18.42 -9.05 9.99
C GLY A 153 -19.87 -8.56 9.98
N ARG A 154 -20.56 -8.67 8.83
CA ARG A 154 -21.98 -8.28 8.73
C ARG A 154 -22.92 -9.19 9.52
N ASP A 155 -22.59 -10.48 9.61
CA ASP A 155 -23.33 -11.43 10.46
C ASP A 155 -22.65 -11.55 11.83
N LEU A 156 -23.43 -11.38 12.90
CA LEU A 156 -22.97 -11.52 14.29
C LEU A 156 -22.45 -12.93 14.61
N LYS A 157 -22.93 -13.97 13.91
CA LYS A 157 -22.48 -15.35 14.09
C LYS A 157 -21.14 -15.63 13.40
N MET A 158 -20.70 -14.73 12.53
CA MET A 158 -19.44 -14.85 11.81
C MET A 158 -18.28 -14.39 12.70
N ASP A 159 -17.17 -15.12 12.64
CA ASP A 159 -15.90 -14.66 13.19
C ASP A 159 -14.98 -14.12 12.08
N PRO A 160 -14.99 -12.81 11.80
CA PRO A 160 -14.21 -12.24 10.70
C PRO A 160 -12.70 -12.38 10.93
N VAL A 161 -12.24 -12.38 12.18
CA VAL A 161 -10.82 -12.55 12.52
C VAL A 161 -10.38 -13.98 12.17
N GLY A 162 -11.11 -14.99 12.64
CA GLY A 162 -10.83 -16.38 12.33
C GLY A 162 -10.87 -16.69 10.83
N ILE A 163 -11.83 -16.12 10.11
CA ILE A 163 -11.94 -16.29 8.65
C ILE A 163 -10.75 -15.69 7.91
N ILE A 164 -10.30 -14.49 8.29
CA ILE A 164 -9.17 -13.83 7.62
C ILE A 164 -7.84 -14.50 7.97
N VAL A 165 -7.64 -14.87 9.23
CA VAL A 165 -6.39 -15.50 9.67
C VAL A 165 -6.31 -16.94 9.14
N GLY A 166 -7.43 -17.66 9.15
CA GLY A 166 -7.50 -19.08 8.87
C GLY A 166 -6.85 -19.94 9.95
N LEU A 167 -6.99 -21.27 9.84
CA LEU A 167 -6.37 -22.19 10.79
C LEU A 167 -4.86 -21.99 10.84
N ARG A 168 -4.33 -21.67 12.03
CA ARG A 168 -2.89 -21.40 12.25
C ARG A 168 -2.29 -20.34 11.32
N GLY A 169 -3.09 -19.39 10.85
CA GLY A 169 -2.59 -18.31 9.99
C GLY A 169 -2.47 -18.68 8.51
N MET A 170 -3.01 -19.82 8.07
CA MET A 170 -2.82 -20.32 6.69
C MET A 170 -3.28 -19.35 5.58
N ARG A 171 -4.21 -18.43 5.87
CA ARG A 171 -4.69 -17.45 4.89
C ARG A 171 -3.90 -16.14 4.95
N ILE A 172 -3.46 -15.73 6.14
CA ILE A 172 -2.72 -14.47 6.31
C ILE A 172 -1.22 -14.59 6.00
N GLN A 173 -0.65 -15.80 6.11
CA GLN A 173 0.76 -16.06 5.86
C GLN A 173 1.20 -15.71 4.43
N PRO A 174 0.51 -16.15 3.35
CA PRO A 174 0.88 -15.78 1.99
C PRO A 174 0.88 -14.26 1.76
N ILE A 175 -0.08 -13.55 2.36
CA ILE A 175 -0.16 -12.08 2.29
C ILE A 175 1.02 -11.44 3.04
N SER A 176 1.38 -11.96 4.22
CA SER A 176 2.56 -11.53 4.97
C SER A 176 3.86 -11.72 4.16
N GLU A 177 4.00 -12.87 3.51
CA GLU A 177 5.14 -13.18 2.63
C GLU A 177 5.20 -12.25 1.42
N GLU A 178 4.08 -11.99 0.76
CA GLU A 178 3.96 -11.01 -0.33
C GLU A 178 4.34 -9.61 0.14
N LEU A 179 4.23 -9.28 1.43
CA LEU A 179 4.63 -8.00 2.01
C LEU A 179 6.03 -8.02 2.65
N GLY A 180 6.87 -9.01 2.30
CA GLY A 180 8.25 -9.11 2.80
C GLY A 180 8.36 -9.61 4.24
N GLY A 181 7.41 -10.43 4.70
CA GLY A 181 7.35 -10.95 6.07
C GLY A 181 6.76 -9.96 7.08
N GLU A 182 5.99 -8.98 6.62
CA GLU A 182 5.30 -8.02 7.47
C GLU A 182 4.35 -8.72 8.44
N LYS A 183 4.46 -8.45 9.74
CA LYS A 183 3.54 -9.06 10.73
C LYS A 183 2.17 -8.40 10.67
N ILE A 184 1.12 -9.17 10.35
CA ILE A 184 -0.24 -8.62 10.22
C ILE A 184 -1.07 -9.07 11.43
N ASP A 185 -1.48 -8.11 12.25
CA ASP A 185 -2.47 -8.32 13.31
C ASP A 185 -3.87 -8.01 12.77
N VAL A 186 -4.81 -8.94 12.94
CA VAL A 186 -6.22 -8.73 12.57
C VAL A 186 -7.03 -8.66 13.85
N LEU A 187 -7.87 -7.63 13.98
CA LEU A 187 -8.69 -7.41 15.15
C LEU A 187 -10.12 -7.01 14.77
N ARG A 188 -11.07 -7.38 15.64
CA ARG A 188 -12.48 -7.08 15.44
C ARG A 188 -12.74 -5.61 15.73
N TRP A 189 -13.21 -4.89 14.72
CA TRP A 189 -13.70 -3.51 14.86
C TRP A 189 -14.97 -3.46 15.71
N THR A 190 -15.20 -2.35 16.40
CA THR A 190 -16.39 -2.07 17.19
C THR A 190 -16.65 -0.56 17.20
N GLU A 191 -17.92 -0.17 17.37
CA GLU A 191 -18.34 1.23 17.51
C GLU A 191 -18.00 1.81 18.88
N ASP A 192 -17.88 0.95 19.89
CA ASP A 192 -17.36 1.33 21.21
C ASP A 192 -15.88 1.72 21.10
N GLU A 193 -15.60 3.01 21.17
CA GLU A 193 -14.25 3.56 21.00
C GLU A 193 -13.27 3.07 22.07
N GLU A 194 -13.74 2.90 23.31
CA GLU A 194 -12.94 2.41 24.42
C GLU A 194 -12.46 0.98 24.11
N GLU A 195 -13.40 0.11 23.77
CA GLU A 195 -13.12 -1.28 23.43
C GLU A 195 -12.30 -1.39 22.13
N PHE A 196 -12.53 -0.49 21.16
CA PHE A 196 -11.75 -0.48 19.93
C PHE A 196 -10.28 -0.13 20.19
N ILE A 197 -10.02 0.86 21.06
CA ILE A 197 -8.66 1.22 21.51
C ILE A 197 -8.01 0.07 22.27
N ARG A 198 -8.76 -0.61 23.17
CA ARG A 198 -8.27 -1.81 23.88
C ARG A 198 -7.79 -2.87 22.90
N ARG A 199 -8.62 -3.21 21.90
CA ARG A 199 -8.27 -4.18 20.87
C ARG A 199 -7.09 -3.74 20.00
N ALA A 200 -7.02 -2.46 19.66
CA ALA A 200 -5.94 -1.89 18.84
C ALA A 200 -4.55 -2.03 19.50
N LEU A 201 -4.49 -2.05 20.85
CA LEU A 201 -3.24 -2.23 21.60
C LEU A 201 -2.79 -3.69 21.74
N SER A 202 -3.60 -4.67 21.33
CA SER A 202 -3.22 -6.08 21.27
C SER A 202 -1.84 -6.26 20.63
N PRO A 203 -0.92 -7.04 21.23
CA PRO A 203 -1.15 -8.07 22.25
C PRO A 203 -1.16 -7.59 23.71
N ALA A 204 -0.92 -6.31 23.98
CA ALA A 204 -1.06 -5.78 25.34
C ALA A 204 -2.54 -5.78 25.75
N GLN A 205 -2.79 -5.92 27.05
CA GLN A 205 -4.12 -5.96 27.65
C GLN A 205 -4.29 -4.74 28.55
N PRO A 206 -4.86 -3.65 28.04
CA PRO A 206 -5.21 -2.51 28.85
C PRO A 206 -6.17 -2.86 29.97
N THR A 207 -5.97 -2.26 31.14
CA THR A 207 -6.84 -2.42 32.30
C THR A 207 -7.84 -1.28 32.39
N ALA A 208 -7.44 -0.06 32.07
CA ALA A 208 -8.34 1.10 31.96
C ALA A 208 -8.07 1.90 30.68
N VAL A 209 -9.12 2.53 30.16
CA VAL A 209 -9.04 3.51 29.07
C VAL A 209 -9.92 4.69 29.47
N ARG A 210 -9.38 5.90 29.39
CA ARG A 210 -10.10 7.15 29.60
C ARG A 210 -10.04 7.97 28.32
N LEU A 211 -11.21 8.21 27.73
CA LEU A 211 -11.35 9.08 26.56
C LEU A 211 -11.43 10.55 27.02
N ILE A 212 -10.76 11.41 26.28
CA ILE A 212 -10.78 12.88 26.40
C ILE A 212 -11.18 13.41 25.02
N PRO A 213 -12.49 13.43 24.70
CA PRO A 213 -12.97 13.72 23.36
C PRO A 213 -12.59 15.11 22.86
N GLU A 214 -12.47 16.09 23.76
CA GLU A 214 -12.11 17.47 23.41
C GLU A 214 -10.67 17.58 22.85
N GLU A 215 -9.80 16.62 23.19
CA GLU A 215 -8.41 16.55 22.74
C GLU A 215 -8.18 15.46 21.68
N GLU A 216 -9.23 14.73 21.26
CA GLU A 216 -9.11 13.49 20.47
C GLU A 216 -8.07 12.52 21.05
N ARG A 217 -8.02 12.46 22.39
CA ARG A 217 -6.97 11.77 23.15
C ARG A 217 -7.55 10.68 24.06
N ALA A 218 -6.83 9.58 24.17
CA ALA A 218 -7.16 8.47 25.05
C ALA A 218 -5.96 8.15 25.95
N GLU A 219 -6.19 8.18 27.26
CA GLU A 219 -5.22 7.75 28.26
C GLU A 219 -5.49 6.28 28.60
N VAL A 220 -4.46 5.44 28.49
CA VAL A 220 -4.60 3.99 28.59
C VAL A 220 -3.67 3.43 29.66
N ALA A 221 -4.24 2.78 30.66
CA ALA A 221 -3.51 2.06 31.68
C ALA A 221 -3.26 0.62 31.24
N VAL A 222 -2.03 0.14 31.42
CA VAL A 222 -1.64 -1.25 31.22
C VAL A 222 -0.88 -1.75 32.44
N PRO A 223 -0.90 -3.06 32.72
CA PRO A 223 -0.03 -3.67 33.71
C PRO A 223 1.43 -3.28 33.47
N ARG A 224 2.19 -3.04 34.54
CA ARG A 224 3.56 -2.51 34.45
C ARG A 224 4.51 -3.40 33.66
N ASP A 225 4.31 -4.72 33.73
CA ASP A 225 5.04 -5.73 32.94
C ASP A 225 4.67 -5.70 31.44
N GLN A 226 3.50 -5.18 31.09
CA GLN A 226 3.03 -5.02 29.71
C GLN A 226 3.26 -3.62 29.13
N LEU A 227 3.73 -2.64 29.91
CA LEU A 227 3.98 -1.28 29.43
C LEU A 227 4.89 -1.24 28.19
N SER A 228 6.00 -1.98 28.23
CA SER A 228 6.92 -2.10 27.10
C SER A 228 6.28 -2.78 25.88
N LEU A 229 5.40 -3.78 26.11
CA LEU A 229 4.68 -4.48 25.06
C LEU A 229 3.66 -3.56 24.37
N ALA A 230 2.94 -2.77 25.16
CA ALA A 230 1.91 -1.84 24.71
C ALA A 230 2.51 -0.71 23.86
N ILE A 231 3.66 -0.15 24.29
CA ILE A 231 4.43 0.83 23.49
C ILE A 231 4.98 0.14 22.24
N GLY A 232 5.58 -1.03 22.41
CA GLY A 232 6.26 -1.79 21.37
C GLY A 232 7.65 -1.23 21.02
N LYS A 233 8.43 -2.01 20.26
CA LYS A 233 9.78 -1.60 19.82
C LYS A 233 9.70 -0.27 19.05
N ARG A 234 10.42 0.76 19.52
CA ARG A 234 10.39 2.14 18.95
C ARG A 234 8.99 2.77 18.91
N GLY A 235 8.07 2.36 19.79
CA GLY A 235 6.71 2.89 19.79
C GLY A 235 5.83 2.37 18.65
N THR A 236 6.24 1.30 17.95
CA THR A 236 5.51 0.79 16.78
C THR A 236 4.07 0.37 17.11
N ASN A 237 3.82 -0.26 18.26
CA ASN A 237 2.50 -0.78 18.57
C ASN A 237 1.51 0.37 18.85
N VAL A 238 1.90 1.31 19.72
CA VAL A 238 1.09 2.51 20.00
C VAL A 238 0.89 3.39 18.76
N LYS A 239 1.90 3.50 17.88
CA LYS A 239 1.80 4.24 16.61
C LYS A 239 0.81 3.58 15.64
N LEU A 240 0.78 2.25 15.58
CA LEU A 240 -0.21 1.52 14.79
C LEU A 240 -1.61 1.68 15.37
N ALA A 241 -1.77 1.59 16.68
CA ALA A 241 -3.04 1.79 17.36
C ALA A 241 -3.61 3.21 17.12
N HIS A 242 -2.76 4.24 17.22
CA HIS A 242 -3.12 5.62 16.84
C HIS A 242 -3.67 5.70 15.42
N LYS A 243 -2.89 5.24 14.44
CA LYS A 243 -3.29 5.29 13.03
C LYS A 243 -4.56 4.51 12.74
N LEU A 244 -4.80 3.42 13.49
CA LEU A 244 -5.94 2.54 13.27
C LEU A 244 -7.23 3.12 13.83
N THR A 245 -7.15 3.75 15.00
CA THR A 245 -8.30 4.28 15.74
C THR A 245 -8.58 5.75 15.44
N GLY A 246 -7.58 6.50 15.00
CA GLY A 246 -7.65 7.95 14.85
C GLY A 246 -7.34 8.72 16.14
N TRP A 247 -7.28 8.05 17.29
CA TRP A 247 -7.07 8.68 18.60
C TRP A 247 -5.59 8.90 18.93
N HIS A 248 -5.31 9.98 19.67
CA HIS A 248 -4.02 10.15 20.34
C HIS A 248 -3.94 9.26 21.60
N ILE A 249 -3.20 8.16 21.56
CA ILE A 249 -3.16 7.14 22.63
C ILE A 249 -1.91 7.29 23.50
N ASP A 250 -2.11 7.70 24.75
CA ASP A 250 -1.06 7.70 25.76
C ASP A 250 -1.12 6.46 26.63
N VAL A 251 -0.05 5.66 26.58
CA VAL A 251 0.05 4.44 27.36
C VAL A 251 0.89 4.69 28.61
N MET A 252 0.36 4.34 29.78
CA MET A 252 1.01 4.47 31.08
C MET A 252 0.76 3.24 31.95
N SER A 253 1.51 3.12 33.06
CA SER A 253 1.24 2.06 34.03
C SER A 253 -0.01 2.37 34.84
N GLU A 254 -0.59 1.35 35.47
CA GLU A 254 -1.75 1.49 36.34
C GLU A 254 -1.49 2.50 37.47
N GLU A 255 -0.31 2.44 38.09
CA GLU A 255 0.03 3.34 39.18
C GLU A 255 0.10 4.80 38.74
N ASP A 256 0.55 5.05 37.50
CA ASP A 256 0.63 6.41 36.96
C ASP A 256 -0.74 6.91 36.49
N PHE A 257 -1.60 6.01 36.00
CA PHE A 257 -2.98 6.33 35.67
C PHE A 257 -3.82 6.70 36.90
N GLU A 258 -3.66 5.97 38.01
CA GLU A 258 -4.31 6.28 39.29
C GLU A 258 -3.90 7.67 39.80
N LYS A 259 -2.60 7.95 39.87
CA LYS A 259 -2.08 9.27 40.27
C LYS A 259 -2.63 10.40 39.40
N LEU A 260 -2.64 10.21 38.08
CA LEU A 260 -3.16 11.20 37.15
C LEU A 260 -4.66 11.45 37.36
N SER A 261 -5.41 10.39 37.69
CA SER A 261 -6.84 10.46 38.01
C SER A 261 -7.10 11.22 39.31
N GLU A 262 -6.29 10.97 40.35
CA GLU A 262 -6.36 11.70 41.63
C GLU A 262 -6.09 13.19 41.45
N LEU A 263 -5.02 13.55 40.73
CA LEU A 263 -4.65 14.94 40.46
C LEU A 263 -5.76 15.71 39.73
N ARG A 264 -6.37 15.10 38.70
CA ARG A 264 -7.49 15.71 37.98
C ARG A 264 -8.79 15.74 38.80
N GLY A 265 -8.98 14.77 39.70
CA GLY A 265 -10.12 14.72 40.62
C GLY A 265 -10.08 15.80 41.70
N SER A 266 -8.87 16.25 42.09
CA SER A 266 -8.68 17.37 43.01
C SER A 266 -8.84 18.76 42.40
N ASP A 267 -8.91 18.86 41.07
CA ASP A 267 -9.10 20.12 40.32
C ASP A 267 -10.57 20.41 39.95
N LYS A 268 -11.52 19.58 40.41
CA LYS A 268 -12.97 19.79 40.29
C LYS A 268 -13.60 20.08 41.65
#